data_AF-A0A379SZM7-F1
#
_entry.id   AF-A0A379SZM7-F1
#
_cell.length_a   1.000
_cell.length_b   1.000
_cell.length_c   1.000
_cell.angle_alpha   90.00
_cell.angle_beta   90.00
_cell.angle_gamma   90.00
#
_symmetry.space_group_name_H-M   'P 1'
#
loop_
_entity.id
_entity.type
_entity.pdbx_description
1 polymer ?
#
loop_
_entity_poly.entity_id
_entity_poly.type
_entity_poly.pdbx_seq_one_letter_code
_entity_poly.pdbx_strand_id
1 'polypeptide(L)'
;MKAKFRVYNSYLEALSDYVELLTRNPRYAAVTTAATAEQGAVALQNAGYATDPHYARKLTSMIQQLKAMSEKVSKPTARILIISFKLLKSTS
;
A
#
# COMPACT_ATOMS: atom_id res chain seq x y z
N MET A 1 30.24 11.06 3.22
CA MET A 1 29.81 9.74 3.76
C MET A 1 29.12 8.96 2.64
N LYS A 2 29.45 7.68 2.44
CA LYS A 2 28.71 6.79 1.53
C LYS A 2 27.74 5.94 2.36
N ALA A 3 26.45 6.06 2.09
CA ALA A 3 25.44 5.19 2.69
C ALA A 3 25.45 3.83 1.99
N LYS A 4 25.29 2.74 2.77
CA LYS A 4 25.11 1.39 2.22
C LYS A 4 23.62 1.11 2.12
N PHE A 5 23.15 0.74 0.94
CA PHE A 5 21.76 0.36 0.69
C PHE A 5 21.68 -1.15 0.44
N ARG A 6 20.58 -1.79 0.85
CA ARG A 6 20.30 -3.19 0.55
C ARG A 6 19.90 -3.31 -0.93
N VAL A 7 20.39 -4.34 -1.60
CA VAL A 7 20.05 -4.69 -2.99
C VAL A 7 19.27 -5.99 -2.96
N TYR A 8 18.16 -6.04 -3.68
CA TYR A 8 17.29 -7.21 -3.75
C TYR A 8 17.12 -7.62 -5.21
N ASN A 9 16.88 -8.91 -5.43
CA ASN A 9 16.68 -9.49 -6.76
C ASN A 9 15.24 -9.30 -7.27
N SER A 10 14.30 -8.98 -6.37
CA SER A 10 12.90 -8.73 -6.72
C SER A 10 12.19 -7.78 -5.77
N TYR A 11 11.06 -7.22 -6.22
CA TYR A 11 10.16 -6.45 -5.37
C TYR A 11 9.60 -7.27 -4.21
N LEU A 12 9.31 -8.56 -4.44
CA LEU A 12 8.79 -9.44 -3.40
C LEU A 12 9.81 -9.59 -2.26
N GLU A 13 11.08 -9.81 -2.60
CA GLU A 13 12.17 -9.93 -1.62
C GLU A 13 12.32 -8.64 -0.80
N ALA A 14 12.29 -7.46 -1.46
CA ALA A 14 12.34 -6.17 -0.78
C ALA A 14 11.15 -5.96 0.17
N LEU A 15 9.94 -6.35 -0.23
CA LEU A 15 8.73 -6.23 0.59
C LEU A 15 8.74 -7.22 1.77
N SER A 16 9.17 -8.46 1.55
CA SER A 16 9.29 -9.46 2.61
C SER A 16 10.29 -9.03 3.69
N ASP A 17 11.47 -8.55 3.30
CA ASP A 17 12.47 -8.03 4.24
C ASP A 17 11.95 -6.77 4.97
N TYR A 18 11.16 -5.93 4.29
CA TYR A 18 10.50 -4.79 4.93
C TYR A 18 9.47 -5.21 6.00
N VAL A 19 8.59 -6.17 5.70
CA VAL A 19 7.62 -6.68 6.68
C VAL A 19 8.32 -7.40 7.83
N GLU A 20 9.39 -8.12 7.55
CA GLU A 20 10.21 -8.77 8.56
C GLU A 20 10.87 -7.75 9.51
N LEU A 21 11.39 -6.64 8.98
CA LEU A 21 11.89 -5.53 9.79
C LEU A 21 10.84 -4.98 10.75
N LEU A 22 9.60 -4.78 10.26
CA LEU A 22 8.49 -4.30 11.08
C LEU A 22 8.03 -5.33 12.12
N THR A 23 8.16 -6.62 11.82
CA THR A 23 7.68 -7.69 12.70
C THR A 23 8.70 -8.06 13.78
N ARG A 24 9.99 -8.06 13.45
CA ARG A 24 11.08 -8.44 14.37
C ARG A 24 11.39 -7.36 15.41
N ASN A 25 11.11 -6.10 15.11
CA ASN A 25 11.43 -5.00 16.01
C ASN A 25 10.20 -4.59 16.84
N PRO A 26 10.20 -4.78 18.18
CA PRO A 26 9.08 -4.42 19.05
C PRO A 26 8.63 -2.95 18.92
N ARG A 27 9.55 -2.07 18.49
CA ARG A 27 9.27 -0.66 18.19
C ARG A 27 8.12 -0.48 17.19
N TYR A 28 7.92 -1.44 16.28
CA TYR A 28 6.89 -1.40 15.24
C TYR A 28 5.69 -2.31 15.52
N ALA A 29 5.54 -2.86 16.74
CA ALA A 29 4.44 -3.77 17.08
C ALA A 29 3.04 -3.15 16.82
N ALA A 30 2.87 -1.85 17.05
CA ALA A 30 1.61 -1.17 16.76
C ALA A 30 1.29 -1.08 15.25
N VAL A 31 2.31 -1.19 14.38
CA VAL A 31 2.15 -1.19 12.92
C VAL A 31 1.61 -2.54 12.45
N THR A 32 2.07 -3.65 13.04
CA THR A 32 1.64 -5.00 12.63
C THR A 32 0.22 -5.33 13.07
N THR A 33 -0.31 -4.63 14.07
CA THR A 33 -1.69 -4.78 14.57
C THR A 33 -2.66 -3.74 14.00
N ALA A 34 -2.22 -2.85 13.10
CA ALA A 34 -3.07 -1.80 12.56
C ALA A 34 -4.17 -2.36 11.66
N ALA A 35 -5.42 -1.95 11.88
CA ALA A 35 -6.56 -2.42 11.09
C ALA A 35 -6.72 -1.66 9.76
N THR A 36 -6.17 -0.44 9.68
CA THR A 36 -6.19 0.35 8.45
C THR A 36 -4.80 0.91 8.13
N ALA A 37 -4.59 1.25 6.86
CA ALA A 37 -3.32 1.80 6.40
C ALA A 37 -3.04 3.18 7.03
N GLU A 38 -4.08 3.98 7.32
CA GLU A 38 -3.98 5.25 8.04
C GLU A 38 -3.52 5.05 9.49
N GLN A 39 -4.07 4.04 10.18
CA GLN A 39 -3.62 3.66 11.52
C GLN A 39 -2.16 3.21 11.50
N GLY A 40 -1.77 2.42 10.48
CA GLY A 40 -0.39 1.99 10.27
C GLY A 40 0.56 3.17 10.03
N ALA A 41 0.13 4.19 9.28
CA ALA A 41 0.92 5.39 9.02
C ALA A 41 1.19 6.19 10.31
N VAL A 42 0.18 6.35 11.17
CA VAL A 42 0.33 6.99 12.49
C VAL A 42 1.25 6.16 13.38
N ALA A 43 1.09 4.83 13.41
CA ALA A 43 1.95 3.94 14.17
C ALA A 43 3.41 4.02 13.73
N LEU A 44 3.68 4.10 12.42
CA LEU A 44 5.04 4.27 11.87
C LEU A 44 5.67 5.61 12.31
N GLN A 45 4.89 6.69 12.32
CA GLN A 45 5.36 7.99 12.78
C GLN A 45 5.66 7.98 14.28
N ASN A 46 4.78 7.41 15.11
CA ASN A 46 4.98 7.29 16.55
C ASN A 46 6.18 6.39 16.89
N ALA A 47 6.36 5.34 16.09
CA ALA A 47 7.54 4.49 16.14
C ALA A 47 8.78 5.20 15.59
N GLY A 48 8.73 6.43 15.07
CA GLY A 48 9.89 7.17 14.56
C GLY A 48 10.59 6.49 13.37
N TYR A 49 9.81 5.87 12.49
CA TYR A 49 10.31 5.29 11.24
C TYR A 49 10.96 6.36 10.34
N ALA A 50 10.40 7.56 10.36
CA ALA A 50 10.96 8.75 9.71
C ALA A 50 11.13 9.88 10.74
N THR A 51 12.13 10.72 10.53
CA THR A 51 12.38 11.93 11.35
C THR A 51 11.44 13.09 11.01
N ASP A 52 10.70 12.98 9.91
CA ASP A 52 9.79 14.03 9.45
C ASP A 52 8.50 14.07 10.30
N PRO A 53 8.16 15.21 10.93
CA PRO A 53 6.94 15.36 11.74
C PRO A 53 5.64 15.24 10.93
N HIS A 54 5.70 15.22 9.60
CA HIS A 54 4.54 15.11 8.71
C HIS A 54 4.52 13.80 7.93
N TYR A 55 5.32 12.81 8.35
CA TYR A 55 5.42 11.53 7.68
C TYR A 55 4.08 10.80 7.53
N ALA A 56 3.30 10.66 8.61
CA ALA A 56 2.01 9.97 8.54
C ALA A 56 1.05 10.68 7.56
N ARG A 57 1.04 12.02 7.55
CA ARG A 57 0.19 12.79 6.62
C ARG A 57 0.54 12.51 5.16
N LYS A 58 1.84 12.51 4.83
CA LYS A 58 2.30 12.20 3.48
C LYS A 58 1.96 10.77 3.08
N LEU A 59 2.22 9.81 3.97
CA LEU A 59 1.95 8.40 3.70
C LEU A 59 0.44 8.14 3.49
N THR A 60 -0.41 8.72 4.33
CA THR A 60 -1.88 8.64 4.17
C THR A 60 -2.35 9.25 2.85
N SER A 61 -1.78 10.39 2.42
CA SER A 61 -2.12 10.98 1.13
C SER A 61 -1.76 10.04 -0.04
N MET A 62 -0.60 9.39 0.01
CA MET A 62 -0.18 8.40 -0.99
C MET A 62 -1.10 7.17 -1.00
N ILE A 63 -1.48 6.65 0.18
CA ILE A 63 -2.43 5.55 0.31
C ILE A 63 -3.77 5.88 -0.34
N GLN A 64 -4.30 7.10 -0.10
CA GLN A 64 -5.55 7.54 -0.68
C GLN A 64 -5.46 7.67 -2.21
N GLN A 65 -4.34 8.18 -2.74
CA GLN A 65 -4.11 8.25 -4.18
C GLN A 65 -4.03 6.85 -4.81
N LEU A 66 -3.30 5.91 -4.19
CA LEU A 66 -3.22 4.52 -4.63
C LEU A 66 -4.59 3.83 -4.63
N LYS A 67 -5.40 4.05 -3.57
CA LYS A 67 -6.76 3.53 -3.49
C LYS A 67 -7.63 4.05 -4.64
N ALA A 68 -7.62 5.36 -4.88
CA ALA A 68 -8.37 5.99 -5.97
C ALA A 68 -7.91 5.49 -7.34
N MET A 69 -6.61 5.29 -7.56
CA MET A 69 -6.10 4.71 -8.80
C MET A 69 -6.53 3.24 -8.97
N SER A 70 -6.44 2.43 -7.92
CA SER A 70 -6.91 1.04 -7.94
C SER A 70 -8.38 0.93 -8.31
N GLU A 71 -9.23 1.80 -7.76
CA GLU A 71 -10.66 1.86 -8.09
C GLU A 71 -10.91 2.30 -9.54
N LYS A 72 -10.10 3.22 -10.07
CA LYS A 72 -10.18 3.66 -11.47
C LYS A 72 -9.68 2.60 -12.45
N VAL A 73 -8.74 1.76 -12.06
CA VAL A 73 -8.23 0.65 -12.90
C VAL A 73 -9.18 -0.54 -12.91
N SER A 74 -9.88 -0.84 -11.80
CA SER A 74 -10.81 -1.98 -11.73
C SER A 74 -12.17 -1.74 -12.39
N LYS A 75 -12.70 -0.50 -12.35
CA LYS A 75 -14.01 -0.15 -12.92
C LYS A 75 -14.16 -0.27 -14.45
N PRO A 76 -13.21 0.15 -15.32
CA PRO A 76 -13.40 0.13 -16.76
C PRO A 76 -13.53 -1.30 -17.32
N THR A 77 -12.77 -2.25 -16.76
CA THR A 77 -12.78 -3.65 -17.21
C THR A 77 -14.12 -4.33 -16.90
N ALA A 78 -14.68 -4.09 -15.71
CA ALA A 78 -16.01 -4.59 -15.35
C ALA A 78 -17.12 -3.96 -16.21
N ARG A 79 -16.99 -2.67 -16.55
CA ARG A 79 -17.99 -1.93 -17.33
C ARG A 79 -18.02 -2.35 -18.81
N ILE A 80 -16.87 -2.67 -19.40
CA ILE A 80 -16.78 -3.25 -20.76
C ILE A 80 -17.41 -4.65 -20.77
N LEU A 81 -17.08 -5.49 -19.78
CA LEU A 81 -17.63 -6.85 -19.70
C LEU A 81 -19.17 -6.87 -19.58
N ILE A 82 -19.74 -5.96 -18.77
CA ILE A 82 -21.19 -5.83 -18.59
C ILE A 82 -21.89 -5.39 -19.89
N ILE A 83 -21.32 -4.43 -20.63
CA ILE A 83 -21.91 -3.97 -21.90
C ILE A 83 -21.88 -5.10 -22.95
N SER A 84 -20.76 -5.82 -23.08
CA SER A 84 -20.65 -6.96 -23.99
C SER A 84 -21.64 -8.08 -23.64
N PHE A 85 -21.82 -8.39 -22.35
CA PHE A 85 -22.78 -9.41 -21.92
C PHE A 85 -24.24 -8.99 -22.13
N LYS A 86 -24.56 -7.70 -21.97
CA LYS A 86 -25.90 -7.17 -22.23
C LYS A 86 -26.25 -7.16 -23.72
N LEU A 87 -25.28 -6.88 -24.58
CA LEU A 87 -25.43 -6.96 -26.03
C LEU A 87 -25.63 -8.41 -26.52
N LEU A 88 -24.91 -9.37 -25.94
CA LEU A 88 -25.05 -10.80 -26.28
C LEU A 88 -26.41 -11.40 -25.91
N LYS A 89 -27.09 -10.89 -24.86
CA LYS A 89 -28.42 -11.36 -24.45
C LYS A 89 -29.60 -10.63 -25.12
N SER A 90 -29.33 -9.57 -25.89
CA SER A 90 -30.38 -8.78 -26.57
C SER A 90 -30.63 -9.22 -28.01
N THR A 91 -29.87 -10.19 -28.52
CA THR A 91 -29.95 -10.72 -29.90
C THR A 91 -30.56 -12.12 -29.98
N SER A 92 -31.44 -12.48 -29.04
CA SER A 92 -32.23 -13.72 -29.05
C SER A 92 -33.69 -13.42 -28.82
#